data_AF-A0A2Z7CEM5-F1
#
_entry.id   AF-A0A2Z7CEM5-F1
#
_cell.length_a   1.000
_cell.length_b   1.000
_cell.length_c   1.000
_cell.angle_alpha   90.00
_cell.angle_beta   90.00
_cell.angle_gamma   90.00
#
_symmetry.space_group_name_H-M   'P 1'
#
loop_
_entity.id
_entity.type
_entity.pdbx_description
1 polymer ?
#
loop_
_entity_poly.entity_id
_entity_poly.type
_entity_poly.pdbx_seq_one_letter_code
_entity_poly.pdbx_strand_id
1 'polypeptide(L)'
;MVADAQPIPGFRRVKGGKTPNIPKNILLEILGPSNVYERVIKKVINAIVAEYVAKERLRVGKDLRVVQSFEDLEAQFEPGDVFRFDAIVSLSRLKNQQDN
;
A
#
# COMPACT_ATOMS: atom_id res chain seq x y z
N MET A 1 20.65 -14.93 -9.43
CA MET A 1 19.55 -15.78 -9.91
C MET A 1 18.45 -15.68 -8.86
N VAL A 2 17.23 -15.30 -9.22
CA VAL A 2 16.10 -15.35 -8.27
C VAL A 2 15.78 -16.83 -8.09
N ALA A 3 15.88 -17.34 -6.87
CA ALA A 3 15.48 -18.71 -6.58
C ALA A 3 14.00 -18.84 -6.94
N ASP A 4 13.65 -19.84 -7.74
CA ASP A 4 12.24 -20.14 -8.00
C ASP A 4 11.54 -20.37 -6.66
N ALA A 5 10.41 -19.70 -6.45
CA ALA A 5 9.60 -19.90 -5.25
C ALA A 5 9.33 -21.40 -5.03
N GLN A 6 9.17 -21.85 -3.80
CA GLN A 6 8.83 -23.26 -3.57
C GLN A 6 7.43 -23.58 -4.16
N PRO A 7 7.19 -24.81 -4.64
CA PRO A 7 5.86 -25.24 -5.07
C PRO A 7 4.86 -25.13 -3.92
N ILE A 8 3.64 -24.68 -4.21
CA ILE A 8 2.57 -24.58 -3.22
C ILE A 8 1.88 -25.96 -3.13
N PRO A 9 1.85 -26.61 -1.96
CA PRO A 9 1.17 -27.89 -1.79
C PRO A 9 -0.29 -27.84 -2.25
N GLY A 10 -0.75 -28.88 -2.96
CA GLY A 10 -2.12 -28.94 -3.47
C GLY A 10 -2.38 -28.13 -4.76
N PHE A 11 -1.44 -27.28 -5.20
CA PHE A 11 -1.60 -26.46 -6.41
C PHE A 11 -0.57 -26.80 -7.50
N ARG A 12 -1.06 -27.33 -8.62
CA ARG A 12 -0.22 -27.74 -9.74
C ARG A 12 0.28 -26.54 -10.55
N ARG A 13 1.58 -26.52 -10.86
CA ARG A 13 2.18 -25.56 -11.80
C ARG A 13 1.84 -25.88 -13.24
N VAL A 14 1.67 -24.83 -14.04
CA VAL A 14 1.59 -24.91 -15.51
C VAL A 14 2.95 -24.60 -16.14
N LYS A 15 3.09 -24.86 -17.44
CA LYS A 15 4.31 -24.52 -18.21
C LYS A 15 4.69 -23.05 -17.95
N GLY A 16 5.96 -22.81 -17.62
CA GLY A 16 6.47 -21.48 -17.25
C GLY A 16 6.43 -21.15 -15.75
N GLY A 17 6.23 -22.15 -14.87
CA GLY A 17 6.41 -22.01 -13.42
C GLY A 17 5.27 -21.30 -12.68
N LYS A 18 4.22 -20.89 -13.38
CA LYS A 18 3.04 -20.25 -12.79
C LYS A 18 2.14 -21.26 -12.10
N THR A 19 1.51 -20.85 -11.00
CA THR A 19 0.49 -21.63 -10.28
C THR A 19 -0.85 -20.90 -10.39
N PRO A 20 -1.67 -21.19 -11.42
CA PRO A 20 -2.95 -20.51 -11.61
C PRO A 20 -4.02 -21.02 -10.63
N ASN A 21 -5.11 -20.27 -10.52
CA ASN A 21 -6.34 -20.67 -9.80
C ASN A 21 -6.18 -20.96 -8.30
N ILE A 22 -5.25 -20.29 -7.62
CA ILE A 22 -5.15 -20.36 -6.16
C ILE A 22 -6.26 -19.48 -5.56
N PRO A 23 -7.14 -20.03 -4.70
CA PRO A 23 -8.13 -19.24 -3.97
C PRO A 23 -7.49 -18.10 -3.18
N LYS A 24 -8.20 -16.97 -3.07
CA LYS A 24 -7.68 -15.75 -2.41
C LYS A 24 -7.28 -15.99 -0.96
N ASN A 25 -8.09 -16.73 -0.21
CA ASN A 25 -7.80 -17.08 1.19
C ASN A 25 -6.47 -17.85 1.33
N ILE A 26 -6.22 -18.81 0.43
CA ILE A 26 -4.98 -19.58 0.41
C ILE A 26 -3.78 -18.70 0.03
N LEU A 27 -3.95 -17.80 -0.95
CA LEU A 27 -2.91 -16.83 -1.29
C LEU A 27 -2.55 -15.92 -0.10
N LEU A 28 -3.55 -15.48 0.68
CA LEU A 28 -3.32 -14.67 1.87
C LEU A 28 -2.54 -15.43 2.94
N GLU A 29 -2.87 -16.70 3.17
CA GLU A 29 -2.13 -17.57 4.11
C GLU A 29 -0.68 -17.77 3.68
N ILE A 30 -0.43 -18.02 2.39
CA ILE A 30 0.93 -18.26 1.86
C ILE A 30 1.80 -17.00 1.91
N LEU A 31 1.23 -15.84 1.56
CA LEU A 31 1.96 -14.58 1.55
C LEU A 31 2.15 -13.99 2.95
N GLY A 32 1.32 -14.42 3.90
CA GLY A 32 1.21 -13.86 5.23
C GLY A 32 0.24 -12.68 5.24
N PRO A 33 -0.87 -12.73 6.02
CA PRO A 33 -1.86 -11.66 6.07
C PRO A 33 -1.23 -10.29 6.35
N SER A 34 -0.33 -10.21 7.35
CA SER A 34 0.34 -8.95 7.71
C SER A 34 1.19 -8.37 6.60
N ASN A 35 1.93 -9.19 5.85
CA ASN A 35 2.71 -8.72 4.70
C ASN A 35 1.82 -8.17 3.59
N VAL A 36 0.65 -8.77 3.38
CA VAL A 36 -0.30 -8.32 2.36
C VAL A 36 -0.98 -7.03 2.83
N TYR A 37 -1.48 -7.00 4.06
CA TYR A 37 -2.19 -5.86 4.63
C TYR A 37 -1.29 -4.64 4.76
N GLU A 38 -0.03 -4.81 5.18
CA GLU A 38 0.95 -3.72 5.19
C GLU A 38 1.12 -3.05 3.83
N ARG A 39 1.25 -3.86 2.79
CA ARG A 39 1.40 -3.36 1.42
C ARG A 39 0.13 -2.68 0.93
N VAL A 40 -1.04 -3.21 1.27
CA VAL A 40 -2.33 -2.65 0.86
C VAL A 40 -2.57 -1.32 1.57
N ILE A 41 -2.42 -1.26 2.90
CA ILE A 41 -2.59 -0.05 3.71
C ILE A 41 -1.69 1.07 3.20
N LYS A 42 -0.39 0.81 2.97
CA LYS A 42 0.53 1.83 2.42
C LYS A 42 0.10 2.32 1.04
N LYS A 43 -0.38 1.43 0.17
CA LYS A 43 -0.87 1.80 -1.16
C LYS A 43 -2.14 2.66 -1.09
N VAL A 44 -3.09 2.29 -0.23
CA VAL A 44 -4.34 3.03 -0.03
C VAL A 44 -4.03 4.44 0.48
N ILE A 45 -3.22 4.56 1.53
CA ILE A 45 -2.83 5.86 2.09
C ILE A 45 -2.18 6.75 1.02
N ASN A 46 -1.18 6.22 0.31
CA ASN A 46 -0.49 6.97 -0.75
C ASN A 46 -1.43 7.41 -1.87
N ALA A 47 -2.33 6.53 -2.33
CA ALA A 47 -3.27 6.83 -3.41
C ALA A 47 -4.26 7.92 -3.00
N ILE A 48 -4.86 7.80 -1.81
CA ILE A 48 -5.87 8.74 -1.31
C ILE A 48 -5.24 10.12 -1.03
N VAL A 49 -4.05 10.16 -0.42
CA VAL A 49 -3.35 11.43 -0.19
C VAL A 49 -2.96 12.07 -1.52
N ALA A 50 -2.46 11.30 -2.49
CA ALA A 50 -2.12 11.83 -3.81
C ALA A 50 -3.35 12.40 -4.55
N GLU A 51 -4.50 11.70 -4.47
CA GLU A 51 -5.76 12.16 -5.01
C GLU A 51 -6.21 13.48 -4.35
N TYR A 52 -6.15 13.54 -3.02
CA TYR A 52 -6.51 14.75 -2.26
C TYR A 52 -5.62 15.94 -2.63
N VAL A 53 -4.30 15.74 -2.69
CA VAL A 53 -3.33 16.77 -3.09
C VAL A 53 -3.61 17.29 -4.50
N ALA A 54 -3.92 16.40 -5.44
CA ALA A 54 -4.26 16.78 -6.80
C ALA A 54 -5.58 17.58 -6.86
N LYS A 55 -6.60 17.11 -6.13
CA LYS A 55 -7.92 17.75 -6.06
C LYS A 55 -7.84 19.18 -5.50
N GLU A 56 -7.14 19.34 -4.39
CA GLU A 56 -6.98 20.64 -3.71
C GLU A 56 -5.84 21.50 -4.32
N ARG A 57 -5.20 21.01 -5.40
CA ARG A 57 -4.07 21.67 -6.08
C ARG A 57 -2.93 22.06 -5.14
N LEU A 58 -2.71 21.25 -4.11
CA LEU A 58 -1.67 21.49 -3.12
C LEU A 58 -0.31 21.17 -3.73
N ARG A 59 0.68 22.05 -3.51
CA ARG A 59 2.07 21.75 -3.82
C ARG A 59 2.72 21.17 -2.57
N VAL A 60 2.93 19.86 -2.56
CA VAL A 60 3.46 19.14 -1.41
C VAL A 60 4.87 18.65 -1.67
N GLY A 61 5.66 18.54 -0.61
CA GLY A 61 6.95 17.86 -0.63
C GLY A 61 6.80 16.33 -0.71
N LYS A 62 7.90 15.60 -0.51
CA LYS A 62 7.89 14.14 -0.39
C LYS A 62 7.55 13.64 1.02
N ASP A 63 7.39 14.58 1.97
CA ASP A 63 7.18 14.25 3.37
C ASP A 63 5.70 14.05 3.64
N LEU A 64 5.32 12.77 3.70
CA LEU A 64 4.03 12.28 4.16
C LEU A 64 4.26 11.52 5.47
N ARG A 65 3.55 11.93 6.53
CA ARG A 65 3.54 11.23 7.81
C ARG A 65 2.14 10.78 8.16
N VAL A 66 2.00 9.51 8.52
CA VAL A 66 0.75 8.97 9.08
C VAL A 66 0.82 9.09 10.60
N VAL A 67 -0.28 9.47 11.24
CA VAL A 67 -0.33 9.72 12.69
C VAL A 67 -0.39 8.41 13.47
N GLN A 68 -1.21 7.46 13.01
CA GLN A 68 -1.37 6.15 13.65
C GLN A 68 -0.13 5.27 13.44
N SER A 69 0.13 4.37 14.39
CA SER A 69 1.12 3.31 14.20
C SER A 69 0.65 2.31 13.15
N PHE A 70 1.58 1.53 12.58
CA PHE A 70 1.19 0.50 11.63
C PHE A 70 0.31 -0.59 12.27
N GLU A 71 0.61 -0.97 13.50
CA GLU A 71 -0.16 -1.96 14.27
C GLU A 71 -1.61 -1.50 14.49
N ASP A 72 -1.82 -0.21 14.81
CA ASP A 72 -3.16 0.36 14.98
C ASP A 72 -3.96 0.37 13.67
N LEU A 73 -3.29 0.65 12.54
CA LEU A 73 -3.91 0.66 11.22
C LEU A 73 -4.26 -0.76 10.75
N GLU A 74 -3.39 -1.73 11.02
CA GLU A 74 -3.63 -3.14 10.71
C GLU A 74 -4.80 -3.68 11.55
N ALA A 75 -4.89 -3.33 12.84
CA ALA A 75 -5.98 -3.73 13.72
C ALA A 75 -7.35 -3.16 13.29
N GLN A 76 -7.37 -2.02 12.58
CA GLN A 76 -8.58 -1.40 12.04
C GLN A 76 -8.90 -1.84 10.61
N PHE A 77 -7.99 -2.58 9.96
CA PHE A 77 -8.12 -2.92 8.55
C PHE A 77 -8.91 -4.22 8.37
N GLU A 78 -10.16 -4.08 7.94
CA GLU A 78 -11.01 -5.20 7.51
C GLU A 78 -11.36 -5.06 6.02
N PRO A 79 -11.05 -6.05 5.16
CA PRO A 79 -11.37 -5.99 3.74
C PRO A 79 -12.87 -5.83 3.49
N GLY A 80 -13.26 -4.73 2.83
CA GLY A 80 -14.66 -4.43 2.51
C GLY A 80 -15.30 -3.39 3.44
N ASP A 81 -14.66 -3.11 4.56
CA ASP A 81 -15.13 -2.11 5.53
C ASP A 81 -14.48 -0.74 5.30
N VAL A 82 -15.04 0.26 5.98
CA VAL A 82 -14.54 1.64 5.92
C VAL A 82 -13.21 1.75 6.65
N PHE A 83 -12.15 2.02 5.90
CA PHE A 83 -10.82 2.28 6.44
C PHE A 83 -10.60 3.79 6.66
N ARG A 84 -10.06 4.17 7.82
CA ARG A 84 -9.80 5.57 8.21
C ARG A 84 -8.37 5.74 8.71
N PHE A 85 -7.76 6.86 8.39
CA PHE A 85 -6.43 7.23 8.85
C PHE A 85 -6.27 8.74 8.85
N ASP A 86 -5.32 9.25 9.63
CA ASP A 86 -4.92 10.64 9.63
C ASP A 86 -3.52 10.79 9.06
N ALA A 87 -3.35 11.77 8.17
CA ALA A 87 -2.10 12.06 7.49
C ALA A 87 -1.73 13.54 7.60
N ILE A 88 -0.46 13.80 7.84
CA ILE A 88 0.15 15.13 7.83
C ILE A 88 1.01 15.22 6.58
N VAL A 89 0.78 16.28 5.79
CA VAL A 89 1.50 16.53 4.54
C VAL A 89 2.20 17.88 4.62
N SER A 90 3.49 17.90 4.30
CA SER A 90 4.27 19.14 4.26
C SER A 90 4.01 19.91 2.96
N LEU A 91 3.49 21.12 3.08
CA LEU A 91 3.33 22.02 1.95
C LEU A 91 4.68 22.59 1.53
N SER A 92 4.98 22.48 0.25
CA SER A 92 6.13 23.16 -0.34
C SER A 92 5.79 24.63 -0.60
N ARG A 93 6.70 25.53 -0.21
CA ARG A 93 6.55 26.95 -0.55
C ARG A 93 6.66 27.10 -2.06
N LEU A 94 5.79 27.91 -2.66
CA LEU A 94 6.08 28.50 -3.95
C LEU A 94 7.42 29.23 -3.80
N LYS A 95 8.42 28.89 -4.62
CA LYS A 95 9.50 29.83 -4.90
C LYS A 95 8.83 31.01 -5.59
N ASN A 96 8.35 31.97 -4.82
CA ASN A 96 8.10 33.30 -5.35
C ASN A 96 9.45 33.76 -5.87
N GLN A 97 9.49 34.07 -7.16
CA GLN A 97 10.57 34.83 -7.77
C GLN A 97 10.86 36.01 -6.85
N GLN A 98 12.02 36.00 -6.23
CA GLN A 98 12.60 37.17 -5.59
C GLN A 98 13.88 37.50 -6.34
N ASP A 99 13.82 38.69 -6.91
CA ASP A 99 14.88 39.71 -6.92
C ASP A 99 16.04 39.52 -7.89
N ASN A 100 15.82 39.97 -9.15
CA ASN A 100 16.51 41.14 -9.72
C ASN A 100 15.89 41.58 -11.05
#